data_AF-A0A7G1IPJ8-F1
#
_entry.id   AF-A0A7G1IPJ8-F1
#
_cell.length_a   1.000
_cell.length_b   1.000
_cell.length_c   1.000
_cell.angle_alpha   90.00
_cell.angle_beta   90.00
_cell.angle_gamma   90.00
#
_symmetry.space_group_name_H-M   'P 1'
#
loop_
_entity.id
_entity.type
_entity.pdbx_description
1 polymer ?
#
loop_
_entity_poly.entity_id
_entity_poly.type
_entity_poly.pdbx_seq_one_letter_code
_entity_poly.pdbx_strand_id
1 'polypeptide(L)'
;MNRNSFYGPLSDPAGDAGHEEHPARVGFFTDTSVCIGCKACEVACKEWNRVPDDGFDLLGMSFDNTGMLSANTWRHVAFIEQPPTDLGIPKFERPGAVSDPSRAATFAG
;
A
#
# COMPACT_ATOMS: atom_id res chain seq x y z
N MET A 1 -23.15 8.53 25.86
CA MET A 1 -22.22 8.83 24.74
C MET A 1 -22.27 10.32 24.42
N ASN A 2 -21.12 10.95 24.19
CA ASN A 2 -21.05 12.36 23.79
C ASN A 2 -21.39 12.47 22.30
N ARG A 3 -22.32 13.35 21.94
CA ARG A 3 -23.02 13.42 20.65
C ARG A 3 -22.12 13.75 19.43
N ASN A 4 -20.81 13.92 19.63
CA ASN A 4 -19.81 14.37 18.65
C ASN A 4 -18.43 13.72 18.91
N SER A 5 -18.35 12.38 18.91
CA SER A 5 -17.06 11.69 19.04
C SER A 5 -16.36 11.58 17.69
N PHE A 6 -15.32 12.39 17.46
CA PHE A 6 -14.53 12.35 16.22
C PHE A 6 -13.36 11.34 16.27
N TYR A 7 -12.98 10.84 17.45
CA TYR A 7 -11.90 9.87 17.64
C TYR A 7 -12.06 9.09 18.96
N GLY A 8 -11.35 7.97 19.08
CA GLY A 8 -11.33 7.13 20.29
C GLY A 8 -12.29 5.94 20.26
N PRO A 9 -12.26 5.07 21.28
CA PRO A 9 -13.11 3.88 21.34
C PRO A 9 -14.60 4.27 21.40
N LEU A 10 -15.37 3.84 20.42
CA LEU A 10 -16.83 3.92 20.47
C LEU A 10 -17.36 2.71 21.23
N SER A 11 -18.24 2.96 22.21
CA SER A 11 -18.86 1.88 23.00
C SER A 11 -19.93 1.13 22.21
N ASP A 12 -20.54 1.79 21.21
CA ASP A 12 -21.45 1.18 20.27
C ASP A 12 -21.30 1.81 18.86
N PRO A 13 -20.35 1.33 18.04
CA PRO A 13 -20.14 1.88 16.69
C PRO A 13 -21.36 1.74 15.76
N ALA A 14 -22.22 0.73 15.97
CA ALA A 14 -23.35 0.49 15.07
C ALA A 14 -24.51 1.42 15.40
N GLY A 15 -24.83 1.58 16.69
CA GLY A 15 -25.79 2.58 17.15
C GLY A 15 -25.33 4.00 16.83
N ASP A 16 -24.04 4.30 17.03
CA ASP A 16 -23.46 5.62 16.70
C ASP A 16 -23.50 5.92 15.18
N ALA A 17 -23.46 4.89 14.33
CA ALA A 17 -23.63 5.00 12.88
C ALA A 17 -25.10 5.08 12.42
N GLY A 18 -26.06 5.04 13.35
CA GLY A 18 -27.49 5.18 13.07
C GLY A 18 -28.22 3.88 12.71
N HIS A 19 -27.64 2.72 13.02
CA HIS A 19 -28.34 1.45 12.87
C HIS A 19 -29.31 1.21 14.05
N GLU A 20 -30.60 0.98 13.75
CA GLU A 20 -31.61 0.66 14.79
C GLU A 20 -31.37 -0.71 15.45
N GLU A 21 -30.89 -1.68 14.67
CA GLU A 21 -30.44 -2.99 15.12
C GLU A 21 -29.04 -3.25 14.61
N HIS A 22 -28.23 -4.01 15.36
CA HIS A 22 -26.89 -4.37 14.92
C HIS A 22 -26.95 -5.33 13.72
N PRO A 23 -26.45 -4.91 12.54
CA PRO A 23 -26.38 -5.80 11.40
C PRO A 23 -25.37 -6.93 11.64
N ALA A 24 -25.46 -7.99 10.85
CA ALA A 24 -24.46 -9.04 10.83
C ALA A 24 -23.07 -8.44 10.56
N ARG A 25 -22.08 -8.85 11.36
CA ARG A 25 -20.72 -8.32 11.25
C ARG A 25 -20.09 -8.78 9.94
N VAL A 26 -19.53 -7.83 9.21
CA VAL A 26 -18.73 -8.07 7.99
C VAL A 26 -17.31 -7.57 8.22
N GLY A 27 -16.37 -8.08 7.43
CA GLY A 27 -14.97 -7.68 7.47
C GLY A 27 -14.30 -7.84 6.12
N PHE A 28 -13.18 -7.13 5.92
CA PHE A 28 -12.34 -7.24 4.74
C PHE A 28 -11.01 -7.90 5.13
N PHE A 29 -10.64 -8.96 4.40
CA PHE A 29 -9.29 -9.55 4.45
C PHE A 29 -8.56 -9.22 3.16
N THR A 30 -7.48 -8.46 3.25
CA THR A 30 -6.62 -8.14 2.10
C THR A 30 -5.34 -8.95 2.24
N ASP A 31 -5.21 -10.00 1.43
CA ASP A 31 -4.00 -10.83 1.39
C ASP A 31 -2.94 -10.16 0.52
N THR A 32 -1.88 -9.66 1.15
CA THR A 32 -0.78 -9.00 0.45
C THR A 32 0.17 -9.98 -0.24
N SER A 33 0.11 -11.28 0.08
CA SER A 33 0.97 -12.29 -0.54
C SER A 33 0.62 -12.56 -2.01
N VAL A 34 -0.64 -12.31 -2.39
CA VAL A 34 -1.13 -12.43 -3.78
C VAL A 34 -1.33 -11.08 -4.47
N CYS A 35 -1.12 -9.97 -3.74
CA CYS A 35 -1.28 -8.63 -4.28
C CYS A 35 -0.19 -8.32 -5.31
N ILE A 36 -0.59 -8.03 -6.55
CA ILE A 36 0.34 -7.70 -7.64
C ILE A 36 0.59 -6.19 -7.80
N GLY A 37 0.07 -5.35 -6.89
CA GLY A 37 0.26 -3.90 -6.95
C GLY A 37 -0.46 -3.20 -8.12
N CYS A 38 -1.51 -3.76 -8.71
CA CYS A 38 -2.16 -3.19 -9.91
C CYS A 38 -2.88 -1.84 -9.72
N LYS A 39 -2.99 -1.33 -8.48
CA LYS A 39 -3.73 -0.11 -8.09
C LYS A 39 -5.22 -0.06 -8.50
N ALA A 40 -5.79 -1.15 -9.01
CA ALA A 40 -7.21 -1.20 -9.39
C ALA A 40 -8.16 -0.89 -8.22
N CYS A 41 -7.77 -1.26 -7.00
CA CYS A 41 -8.55 -0.96 -5.81
C CYS A 41 -8.60 0.54 -5.45
N GLU A 42 -7.60 1.34 -5.84
CA GLU A 42 -7.62 2.80 -5.68
C GLU A 42 -8.62 3.42 -6.67
N VAL A 43 -8.51 3.02 -7.95
CA VAL A 43 -9.40 3.48 -9.02
C VAL A 43 -10.86 3.13 -8.72
N ALA A 44 -11.13 1.88 -8.31
CA ALA A 44 -12.48 1.44 -7.97
C ALA A 44 -13.06 2.21 -6.78
N CYS A 45 -12.23 2.53 -5.78
CA CYS A 45 -12.66 3.33 -4.62
C CYS A 45 -13.11 4.73 -5.05
N LYS A 46 -12.33 5.39 -5.92
CA LYS A 46 -12.68 6.71 -6.45
C LYS A 46 -13.95 6.65 -7.29
N GLU A 47 -14.03 5.71 -8.24
CA GLU A 47 -15.16 5.57 -9.16
C GLU A 47 -16.48 5.36 -8.40
N TRP A 48 -16.49 4.38 -7.48
CA TRP A 48 -17.70 4.04 -6.74
C TRP A 48 -18.20 5.20 -5.86
N ASN A 49 -17.28 5.87 -5.17
CA ASN A 49 -17.62 6.93 -4.22
C ASN A 49 -17.64 8.34 -4.85
N ARG A 50 -17.37 8.45 -6.17
CA ARG A 50 -17.21 9.72 -6.88
C ARG A 50 -16.23 10.68 -6.21
N VAL A 51 -15.14 10.12 -5.67
CA VAL A 51 -14.10 10.93 -5.04
C VAL A 51 -13.35 11.69 -6.13
N PRO A 52 -13.11 13.01 -5.98
CA PRO A 52 -12.36 13.78 -6.96
C PRO A 52 -10.96 13.21 -7.20
N ASP A 53 -10.41 13.50 -8.37
CA ASP A 53 -9.02 13.21 -8.68
C ASP A 53 -8.09 14.24 -8.01
N ASP A 54 -6.87 13.80 -7.70
CA ASP A 54 -5.82 14.55 -7.02
C ASP A 54 -4.75 15.00 -8.03
N GLY A 55 -4.79 14.48 -9.26
CA GLY A 55 -3.80 14.65 -10.31
C GLY A 55 -3.03 13.35 -10.62
N PHE A 56 -2.41 13.27 -11.80
CA PHE A 56 -1.63 12.12 -12.25
C PHE A 56 -0.13 12.41 -12.24
N ASP A 57 0.40 12.71 -11.05
CA ASP A 57 1.82 13.03 -10.91
C ASP A 57 2.68 11.76 -10.89
N LEU A 58 3.80 11.79 -11.62
CA LEU A 58 4.83 10.77 -11.55
C LEU A 58 5.92 11.25 -10.60
N LEU A 59 5.99 10.67 -9.40
CA LEU A 59 6.95 11.11 -8.38
C LEU A 59 8.41 10.73 -8.71
N GLY A 60 8.61 9.78 -9.64
CA GLY A 60 9.94 9.34 -10.10
C GLY A 60 10.78 8.57 -9.07
N MET A 61 10.26 8.37 -7.86
CA MET A 61 10.96 7.69 -6.76
C MET A 61 10.50 6.25 -6.54
N SER A 62 9.29 5.91 -6.98
CA SER A 62 8.62 4.62 -6.76
C SER A 62 7.47 4.45 -7.75
N PHE A 63 6.93 3.23 -7.88
CA PHE A 63 5.62 2.99 -8.51
C PHE A 63 4.44 3.50 -7.68
N ASP A 64 4.71 3.93 -6.45
CA ASP A 64 3.74 4.64 -5.64
C ASP A 64 3.60 6.11 -6.04
N ASN A 65 2.80 6.36 -7.07
CA ASN A 65 2.43 7.72 -7.49
C ASN A 65 1.37 8.40 -6.60
N THR A 66 0.79 7.67 -5.64
CA THR A 66 -0.27 8.18 -4.76
C THR A 66 0.35 8.86 -3.55
N GLY A 67 1.46 8.32 -3.05
CA GLY A 67 2.28 8.89 -1.97
C GLY A 67 1.66 8.75 -0.59
N MET A 68 0.47 9.32 -0.37
CA MET A 68 -0.23 9.27 0.91
C MET A 68 -1.75 9.37 0.78
N LEU A 69 -2.45 8.96 1.84
CA LEU A 69 -3.89 9.19 1.97
C LEU A 69 -4.20 10.69 2.08
N SER A 70 -5.33 11.09 1.51
CA SER A 70 -5.80 12.48 1.49
C SER A 70 -7.34 12.51 1.63
N ALA A 71 -7.92 13.71 1.68
CA ALA A 71 -9.37 13.86 1.62
C ALA A 71 -9.98 13.30 0.31
N ASN A 72 -9.18 13.19 -0.75
CA ASN A 72 -9.58 12.67 -2.07
C ASN A 72 -8.99 11.28 -2.39
N THR A 73 -8.16 10.73 -1.49
CA THR A 73 -7.52 9.42 -1.67
C THR A 73 -7.71 8.59 -0.39
N TRP A 74 -8.76 7.77 -0.38
CA TRP A 74 -9.16 6.97 0.79
C TRP A 74 -8.54 5.58 0.80
N ARG A 75 -8.00 5.15 -0.33
CA ARG A 75 -7.33 3.87 -0.50
C ARG A 75 -6.01 4.09 -1.23
N HIS A 76 -4.98 3.41 -0.76
CA HIS A 76 -3.61 3.57 -1.20
C HIS A 76 -2.89 2.22 -1.23
N VAL A 77 -2.22 1.92 -2.34
CA VAL A 77 -1.28 0.81 -2.48
C VAL A 77 0.13 1.37 -2.34
N ALA A 78 0.73 1.11 -1.18
CA ALA A 78 2.11 1.46 -0.90
C ALA A 78 3.08 0.44 -1.53
N PHE A 79 4.09 0.93 -2.22
CA PHE A 79 5.20 0.13 -2.74
C PHE A 79 6.41 0.31 -1.82
N ILE A 80 6.76 -0.73 -1.07
CA ILE A 80 7.88 -0.73 -0.12
C ILE A 80 8.88 -1.80 -0.55
N GLU A 81 9.96 -1.37 -1.22
CA GLU A 81 11.05 -2.27 -1.58
C GLU A 81 11.82 -2.68 -0.32
N GLN A 82 12.12 -3.97 -0.21
CA GLN A 82 12.91 -4.53 0.88
C GLN A 82 14.21 -5.09 0.33
N PRO A 83 15.31 -5.03 1.11
CA PRO A 83 16.54 -5.69 0.71
C PRO A 83 16.27 -7.19 0.49
N PRO A 84 16.96 -7.83 -0.47
CA PRO A 84 16.79 -9.24 -0.72
C PRO A 84 17.05 -10.04 0.57
N THR A 85 16.10 -10.89 0.93
CA THR A 85 16.35 -11.92 1.95
C THR A 85 17.10 -13.07 1.27
N ASP A 86 18.16 -13.57 1.89
CA ASP A 86 18.83 -14.77 1.36
C ASP A 86 17.96 -16.00 1.63
N LEU A 87 17.22 -16.43 0.61
CA LEU A 87 16.33 -17.58 0.68
C LEU A 87 17.07 -18.91 0.40
N GLY A 88 18.40 -18.90 0.24
CA GLY A 88 19.17 -20.08 -0.14
C GLY A 88 18.90 -20.58 -1.56
N ILE A 89 18.13 -19.82 -2.35
CA ILE A 89 17.90 -20.08 -3.77
C ILE A 89 19.10 -19.60 -4.60
N PRO A 90 19.55 -20.37 -5.61
CA PRO A 90 20.64 -19.95 -6.47
C PRO A 90 20.35 -18.58 -7.10
N LYS A 91 21.26 -17.63 -6.89
CA LYS A 91 21.14 -16.28 -7.44
C LYS A 91 21.48 -16.34 -8.93
N PHE A 92 20.58 -15.84 -9.78
CA PHE A 92 20.93 -15.55 -11.16
C PHE A 92 21.66 -14.20 -11.20
N GLU A 93 22.97 -14.25 -11.41
CA GLU A 93 23.75 -13.03 -11.62
C GLU A 93 23.53 -12.53 -13.04
N ARG A 94 23.17 -11.25 -13.18
CA ARG A 94 23.16 -10.61 -14.50
C ARG A 94 24.58 -10.64 -15.07
N PRO A 95 24.77 -11.00 -16.36
CA PRO A 95 26.08 -10.93 -16.99
C PRO A 95 26.70 -9.53 -16.79
N GLY A 96 27.85 -9.46 -16.13
CA GLY A 96 28.57 -8.21 -15.85
C GLY A 96 28.25 -7.52 -14.51
N ALA A 97 27.33 -8.05 -13.70
CA ALA A 97 27.13 -7.57 -12.33
C ALA A 97 28.28 -8.08 -11.44
N VAL A 98 29.22 -7.20 -11.07
CA VAL A 98 30.26 -7.51 -10.08
C VAL A 98 29.63 -7.58 -8.68
N SER A 99 29.30 -8.79 -8.24
CA SER A 99 28.84 -9.11 -6.88
C SER A 99 30.00 -9.36 -5.91
N ASP A 100 31.24 -9.50 -6.43
CA ASP A 100 32.43 -9.81 -5.66
C ASP A 100 33.33 -8.57 -5.50
N PRO A 101 33.44 -7.98 -4.28
CA PRO A 101 34.31 -6.85 -4.03
C PRO A 101 35.80 -7.17 -4.23
N SER A 102 36.21 -8.45 -4.25
CA SER A 102 37.59 -8.85 -4.53
C SER A 102 37.98 -8.76 -6.02
N ARG A 103 36.99 -8.71 -6.93
CA ARG A 103 37.20 -8.55 -8.38
C ARG A 103 37.16 -7.09 -8.86
N ALA A 104 36.76 -6.15 -7.99
CA ALA A 104 36.74 -4.72 -8.30
C ALA A 104 38.17 -4.11 -8.36
N ALA A 105 39.15 -4.72 -7.69
CA ALA A 105 40.51 -4.18 -7.56
C ALA A 105 41.44 -4.48 -8.75
N THR A 106 41.03 -5.27 -9.73
CA THR A 106 41.93 -5.76 -10.82
C THR A 106 41.96 -4.86 -12.07
N PHE A 107 41.15 -3.79 -12.13
CA PHE A 107 41.07 -2.91 -13.31
C PHE A 107 41.74 -1.53 -13.13
N ALA A 108 42.50 -1.32 -12.06
CA ALA A 108 43.32 -0.13 -11.87
C ALA A 108 44.80 -0.46 -12.11
N GLY A 109 45.15 -0.69 -13.37
CA GLY A 109 46.51 -0.88 -13.87
C GLY A 109 46.67 -0.21 -15.22
#